data_AF-A0A524P4L5-F1
#
_entry.id   AF-A0A524P4L5-F1
#
_cell.length_a   1.000
_cell.length_b   1.000
_cell.length_c   1.000
_cell.angle_alpha   90.00
_cell.angle_beta   90.00
_cell.angle_gamma   90.00
#
_symmetry.space_group_name_H-M   'P 1'
#
loop_
_entity.id
_entity.type
_entity.pdbx_description
1 polymer ?
#
loop_
_entity_poly.entity_id
_entity_poly.type
_entity_poly.pdbx_seq_one_letter_code
_entity_poly.pdbx_strand_id
1 'polypeptide(L)'
;DLRRAINYLQAAASLGEIINEDLVYRITGKISPLEIHQLLQAALAKEFMVAKRKLDTLFKQYGLSGRNIIKQCHQEVFNLEISERAKLGILKLLAEIEFRLSQGATEEIQLNSMLAKLAIIDL
;
A
#
# COMPACT_ATOMS: atom_id res chain seq x y z
N ASP A 1 11.09 10.89 14.51
CA ASP A 1 10.41 11.27 15.76
C ASP A 1 10.67 10.21 16.82
N LEU A 2 11.54 10.52 17.81
CA LEU A 2 11.94 9.58 18.87
C LEU A 2 10.81 9.26 19.84
N ARG A 3 9.87 10.20 20.04
CA ARG A 3 8.72 9.99 20.93
C ARG A 3 7.81 8.90 20.39
N ARG A 4 7.53 8.91 19.09
CA ARG A 4 6.76 7.85 18.43
C ARG A 4 7.45 6.49 18.52
N ALA A 5 8.77 6.44 18.34
CA ALA A 5 9.53 5.19 18.43
C ALA A 5 9.41 4.53 19.81
N ILE A 6 9.54 5.32 20.89
CA ILE A 6 9.39 4.81 22.27
C ILE A 6 7.97 4.27 22.50
N ASN A 7 6.94 5.00 22.06
CA ASN A 7 5.55 4.56 22.21
C ASN A 7 5.28 3.24 21.48
N TYR A 8 5.83 3.07 20.28
CA TYR A 8 5.69 1.83 19.52
C TYR A 8 6.40 0.65 20.18
N LEU A 9 7.61 0.88 20.73
CA LEU A 9 8.34 -0.15 21.46
C LEU A 9 7.62 -0.57 22.75
N GLN A 10 7.06 0.38 23.49
CA GLN A 10 6.27 0.11 24.70
C GLN A 10 4.99 -0.67 24.40
N ALA A 11 4.29 -0.33 23.30
CA ALA A 11 3.13 -1.08 22.84
C ALA A 11 3.51 -2.52 22.43
N ALA A 12 4.67 -2.70 21.78
CA ALA A 12 5.18 -4.02 21.40
C ALA A 12 5.57 -4.88 22.61
N ALA A 13 6.29 -4.29 23.57
CA ALA A 13 6.69 -4.98 24.78
C ALA A 13 5.49 -5.40 25.64
N SER A 14 4.42 -4.61 25.65
CA SER A 14 3.18 -4.92 26.39
C SER A 14 2.42 -6.16 25.88
N LEU A 15 2.70 -6.61 24.65
CA LEU A 15 2.05 -7.79 24.06
C LEU A 15 2.74 -9.11 24.45
N GLY A 16 3.92 -9.07 25.10
CA GLY A 16 4.61 -10.26 25.60
C GLY A 16 5.20 -11.19 24.53
N GLU A 17 5.18 -10.79 23.26
CA GLU A 17 5.72 -11.53 22.12
C GLU A 17 7.17 -11.13 21.81
N ILE A 18 7.90 -11.97 21.07
CA ILE A 18 9.22 -11.61 20.51
C ILE A 18 9.01 -10.44 19.54
N ILE A 19 9.69 -9.31 19.80
CA ILE A 19 9.59 -8.12 18.96
C ILE A 19 10.30 -8.39 17.62
N ASN A 20 9.51 -8.65 16.58
CA ASN A 20 9.95 -8.83 15.21
C ASN A 20 9.36 -7.75 14.29
N GLU A 21 9.81 -7.72 13.04
CA GLU A 21 9.40 -6.72 12.05
C GLU A 21 7.88 -6.72 11.79
N ASP A 22 7.26 -7.90 11.72
CA ASP A 22 5.81 -8.05 11.55
C ASP A 22 5.01 -7.44 12.71
N LEU A 23 5.46 -7.65 13.94
CA LEU A 23 4.83 -7.08 15.13
C LEU A 23 4.93 -5.55 15.11
N VAL A 24 6.08 -5.01 14.72
CA VAL A 24 6.29 -3.55 14.58
C VAL A 24 5.36 -2.97 13.52
N TYR A 25 5.21 -3.62 12.36
CA TYR A 25 4.30 -3.16 11.31
C TYR A 25 2.83 -3.17 11.76
N ARG A 26 2.39 -4.25 12.41
CA ARG A 26 1.05 -4.34 13.02
C ARG A 26 0.77 -3.21 14.00
N ILE A 27 1.67 -2.97 14.95
CA ILE A 27 1.48 -1.97 16.02
C ILE A 27 1.55 -0.54 15.49
N THR A 28 2.39 -0.31 14.48
CA THR A 28 2.53 1.02 13.87
C THR A 28 1.42 1.34 12.87
N GLY A 29 0.58 0.36 12.50
CA GLY A 29 -0.40 0.48 11.42
C GLY A 29 0.27 0.79 10.07
N LYS A 30 1.52 0.31 9.89
CA LYS A 30 2.28 0.47 8.65
C LYS A 30 2.25 -0.85 7.87
N ILE A 31 2.33 -0.73 6.55
CA ILE A 31 2.42 -1.90 5.67
C ILE A 31 3.90 -2.21 5.52
N SER A 32 4.24 -3.49 5.44
CA SER A 32 5.59 -3.85 5.00
C SER A 32 5.77 -3.40 3.54
N PRO A 33 6.89 -2.74 3.18
CA PRO A 33 7.17 -2.38 1.79
C PRO A 33 7.01 -3.57 0.84
N LEU A 34 7.36 -4.78 1.30
CA LEU A 34 7.21 -6.01 0.55
C LEU A 34 5.76 -6.30 0.14
N GLU A 35 4.78 -6.05 1.02
CA GLU A 35 3.36 -6.29 0.72
C GLU A 35 2.84 -5.32 -0.35
N ILE A 36 3.26 -4.05 -0.30
CA ILE A 36 2.94 -3.06 -1.34
C ILE A 36 3.63 -3.43 -2.66
N HIS A 37 4.89 -3.84 -2.60
CA HIS A 37 5.63 -4.27 -3.77
C HIS A 37 4.92 -5.43 -4.47
N GLN A 38 4.54 -6.46 -3.72
CA GLN A 38 3.81 -7.61 -4.25
C GLN A 38 2.41 -7.25 -4.77
N LEU A 39 1.72 -6.30 -4.14
CA LEU A 39 0.44 -5.78 -4.64
C LEU A 39 0.60 -5.14 -6.03
N LEU A 40 1.60 -4.25 -6.16
CA LEU A 40 1.88 -3.55 -7.43
C LEU A 40 2.36 -4.52 -8.50
N GLN A 41 3.26 -5.45 -8.16
CA GLN A 41 3.71 -6.50 -9.09
C GLN A 41 2.55 -7.36 -9.61
N ALA A 42 1.68 -7.85 -8.72
CA ALA A 42 0.52 -8.64 -9.14
C ALA A 42 -0.40 -7.86 -10.08
N ALA A 43 -0.60 -6.57 -9.82
CA ALA A 43 -1.40 -5.71 -10.69
C ALA A 43 -0.75 -5.53 -12.07
N LEU A 44 0.55 -5.23 -12.11
CA LEU A 44 1.32 -5.04 -13.36
C LEU A 44 1.49 -6.34 -14.16
N ALA A 45 1.51 -7.49 -13.49
CA ALA A 45 1.48 -8.83 -14.09
C ALA A 45 0.10 -9.19 -14.69
N LYS A 46 -0.86 -8.27 -14.66
CA LYS A 46 -2.25 -8.45 -15.14
C LYS A 46 -3.04 -9.47 -14.32
N GLU A 47 -2.59 -9.80 -13.12
CA GLU A 47 -3.26 -10.71 -12.19
C GLU A 47 -4.23 -9.95 -11.26
N PHE A 48 -5.22 -9.27 -11.84
CA PHE A 48 -6.14 -8.40 -11.10
C PHE A 48 -6.76 -9.06 -9.86
N MET A 49 -7.22 -10.32 -9.98
CA MET A 49 -7.83 -11.03 -8.87
C MET A 49 -6.85 -11.37 -7.74
N VAL A 50 -5.57 -11.56 -8.06
CA VAL A 50 -4.51 -11.76 -7.06
C VAL A 50 -4.24 -10.45 -6.34
N ALA A 51 -4.08 -9.35 -7.09
CA ALA A 51 -3.90 -8.02 -6.53
C ALA A 51 -5.08 -7.59 -5.63
N LYS A 52 -6.32 -7.85 -6.07
CA LYS A 52 -7.52 -7.57 -5.28
C LYS A 52 -7.52 -8.33 -3.95
N ARG A 53 -7.19 -9.62 -3.96
CA ARG A 53 -7.09 -10.41 -2.72
C ARG A 53 -6.03 -9.84 -1.77
N LYS A 54 -4.88 -9.41 -2.29
CA LYS A 54 -3.85 -8.73 -1.48
C LYS A 54 -4.37 -7.43 -0.89
N LEU A 55 -5.06 -6.60 -1.68
CA LEU A 55 -5.67 -5.37 -1.20
C LEU A 55 -6.72 -5.63 -0.09
N ASP A 56 -7.57 -6.65 -0.27
CA ASP A 56 -8.56 -7.04 0.73
C ASP A 56 -7.89 -7.48 2.04
N THR A 57 -6.76 -8.18 1.95
CA THR A 57 -5.92 -8.56 3.11
C THR A 57 -5.38 -7.33 3.82
N LEU A 58 -4.88 -6.33 3.09
CA LEU A 58 -4.38 -5.07 3.66
C LEU A 58 -5.46 -4.37 4.48
N PHE A 59 -6.70 -4.27 3.98
CA PHE A 59 -7.80 -3.71 4.73
C PHE A 59 -8.16 -4.52 5.99
N LYS A 60 -8.30 -5.85 5.85
CA LYS A 60 -8.82 -6.71 6.91
C LYS A 60 -7.82 -6.99 8.03
N GLN A 61 -6.57 -7.26 7.68
CA GLN A 61 -5.56 -7.70 8.67
C GLN A 61 -4.88 -6.51 9.36
N TYR A 62 -4.73 -5.39 8.66
CA TYR A 62 -3.95 -4.26 9.16
C TYR A 62 -4.79 -3.00 9.42
N GLY A 63 -6.10 -3.02 9.10
CA GLY A 63 -7.02 -1.92 9.39
C GLY A 63 -6.65 -0.60 8.69
N LEU A 64 -6.04 -0.71 7.51
CA LEU A 64 -5.41 0.43 6.85
C LEU A 64 -6.42 1.30 6.11
N SER A 65 -6.20 2.61 6.11
CA SER A 65 -6.95 3.52 5.25
C SER A 65 -6.43 3.47 3.82
N GLY A 66 -7.32 3.66 2.85
CA GLY A 66 -6.97 3.75 1.43
C GLY A 66 -5.93 4.83 1.15
N ARG A 67 -6.01 5.97 1.86
CA ARG A 67 -4.98 7.03 1.76
C ARG A 67 -3.58 6.57 2.17
N ASN A 68 -3.46 5.72 3.20
CA ASN A 68 -2.17 5.19 3.60
C ASN A 68 -1.60 4.22 2.57
N ILE A 69 -2.47 3.41 1.95
CA ILE A 69 -2.08 2.51 0.86
C ILE A 69 -1.56 3.31 -0.34
N ILE A 70 -2.27 4.36 -0.77
CA ILE A 70 -1.83 5.22 -1.88
C ILE A 70 -0.45 5.86 -1.62
N LYS A 71 -0.22 6.38 -0.41
CA LYS A 71 1.07 6.97 -0.04
C LYS A 71 2.22 5.96 -0.11
N GLN A 72 1.98 4.73 0.32
CA GLN A 72 3.00 3.69 0.27
C GLN A 72 3.21 3.17 -1.15
N CYS A 73 2.15 3.05 -1.96
CA CYS A 73 2.29 2.78 -3.39
C CYS A 73 3.17 3.85 -4.07
N HIS A 74 2.95 5.13 -3.77
CA HIS A 74 3.78 6.20 -4.32
C HIS A 74 5.27 6.05 -3.96
N GLN A 75 5.58 5.66 -2.72
CA GLN A 75 6.96 5.39 -2.31
C GLN A 75 7.55 4.19 -3.05
N GLU A 76 6.75 3.13 -3.23
CA GLU A 76 7.21 1.86 -3.81
C GLU A 76 7.36 1.90 -5.34
N VAL A 77 6.70 2.82 -6.03
CA VAL A 77 6.82 2.97 -7.50
C VAL A 77 8.27 3.13 -7.96
N PHE A 78 9.10 3.81 -7.17
CA PHE A 78 10.51 4.04 -7.51
C PHE A 78 11.35 2.76 -7.43
N ASN A 79 10.91 1.76 -6.66
CA ASN A 79 11.58 0.47 -6.49
C ASN A 79 11.13 -0.56 -7.54
N LEU A 80 10.16 -0.24 -8.40
CA LEU A 80 9.70 -1.13 -9.45
C LEU A 80 10.70 -1.21 -10.61
N GLU A 81 10.98 -2.43 -11.06
CA GLU A 81 11.81 -2.73 -12.24
C GLU A 81 11.02 -2.58 -13.55
N ILE A 82 10.54 -1.36 -13.82
CA ILE A 82 9.75 -1.02 -15.02
C ILE A 82 10.30 0.23 -15.72
N SER A 83 9.82 0.50 -16.94
CA SER A 83 10.24 1.68 -17.71
C SER A 83 9.92 2.98 -16.96
N GLU A 84 10.78 3.99 -17.09
CA GLU A 84 10.54 5.32 -16.49
C GLU A 84 9.21 5.93 -16.98
N ARG A 85 8.86 5.67 -18.24
CA ARG A 85 7.57 6.09 -18.81
C ARG A 85 6.39 5.45 -18.08
N ALA A 86 6.47 4.14 -17.78
CA ALA A 86 5.45 3.47 -16.99
C ALA A 86 5.37 4.05 -15.57
N LYS A 87 6.51 4.31 -14.90
CA LYS A 87 6.52 4.97 -13.58
C LYS A 87 5.79 6.30 -13.58
N LEU A 88 6.04 7.17 -14.57
CA LEU A 88 5.33 8.46 -14.71
C LEU A 88 3.81 8.27 -14.86
N GLY A 89 3.38 7.24 -15.60
CA GLY A 89 1.97 6.87 -15.74
C GLY A 89 1.34 6.46 -14.41
N ILE A 90 2.04 5.66 -13.61
CA ILE A 90 1.59 5.24 -12.28
C ILE A 90 1.52 6.43 -11.33
N LEU A 91 2.53 7.32 -11.31
CA LEU A 91 2.53 8.51 -10.46
C LEU A 91 1.32 9.42 -10.75
N LYS A 92 1.01 9.64 -12.04
CA LYS A 92 -0.18 10.42 -12.44
C LYS A 92 -1.48 9.76 -11.96
N LEU A 93 -1.58 8.44 -12.08
CA LEU A 93 -2.73 7.68 -11.60
C LEU A 93 -2.89 7.82 -10.08
N LEU A 94 -1.81 7.67 -9.31
CA LEU A 94 -1.85 7.78 -7.86
C LEU A 94 -2.30 9.17 -7.40
N ALA A 95 -1.82 10.23 -8.06
CA ALA A 95 -2.26 11.60 -7.78
C ALA A 95 -3.76 11.81 -8.05
N GLU A 96 -4.28 11.26 -9.15
CA GLU A 96 -5.71 11.32 -9.47
C GLU A 96 -6.57 10.61 -8.42
N ILE A 97 -6.13 9.42 -7.98
CA ILE A 97 -6.81 8.66 -6.94
C ILE A 97 -6.77 9.42 -5.61
N GLU A 98 -5.61 9.94 -5.20
CA GLU A 98 -5.47 10.73 -3.97
C GLU A 98 -6.40 11.94 -3.96
N PHE A 99 -6.48 12.66 -5.08
CA PHE A 99 -7.42 13.77 -5.25
C PHE A 99 -8.87 13.31 -5.09
N ARG A 100 -9.29 12.21 -5.74
CA ARG A 100 -10.66 11.70 -5.59
C ARG A 100 -10.97 11.29 -4.15
N LEU A 101 -10.03 10.66 -3.46
CA LEU A 101 -10.17 10.32 -2.04
C LEU A 101 -10.30 11.59 -1.17
N SER A 102 -9.58 12.67 -1.51
CA SER A 102 -9.73 13.94 -0.79
C SER A 102 -11.09 14.59 -1.01
N GLN A 103 -11.75 14.31 -2.14
CA GLN A 103 -13.13 14.73 -2.43
C GLN A 103 -14.21 13.83 -1.81
N GLY A 104 -13.82 12.83 -1.00
CA GLY A 104 -14.77 11.92 -0.35
C GLY A 104 -15.21 10.73 -1.20
N ALA A 105 -14.47 10.40 -2.27
CA ALA A 105 -14.74 9.18 -3.02
C ALA A 105 -14.52 7.91 -2.18
N THR A 106 -15.27 6.85 -2.48
CA THR A 106 -15.17 5.56 -1.80
C THR A 106 -13.81 4.91 -2.00
N GLU A 107 -13.09 4.63 -0.91
CA GLU A 107 -11.73 4.10 -0.93
C GLU A 107 -11.61 2.78 -1.69
N GLU A 108 -12.50 1.83 -1.41
CA GLU A 108 -12.53 0.51 -2.05
C GLU A 108 -12.68 0.62 -3.58
N ILE A 109 -13.60 1.48 -4.06
CA ILE A 109 -13.84 1.65 -5.50
C ILE A 109 -12.62 2.26 -6.18
N GLN A 110 -12.01 3.29 -5.57
CA GLN A 110 -10.86 3.97 -6.16
C GLN A 110 -9.62 3.07 -6.21
N LEU A 111 -9.36 2.29 -5.15
CA LEU A 111 -8.22 1.36 -5.13
C LEU A 111 -8.42 0.20 -6.11
N ASN A 112 -9.64 -0.36 -6.22
CA ASN A 112 -9.92 -1.34 -7.27
C ASN A 112 -9.76 -0.75 -8.68
N SER A 113 -10.15 0.52 -8.88
CA SER A 113 -9.92 1.22 -10.15
C SER A 113 -8.43 1.40 -10.46
N MET A 114 -7.62 1.72 -9.44
CA MET A 114 -6.17 1.79 -9.56
C MET A 114 -5.60 0.44 -10.02
N LEU A 115 -5.93 -0.65 -9.32
CA LEU A 115 -5.46 -1.99 -9.69
C LEU A 115 -5.87 -2.39 -11.11
N ALA A 116 -7.10 -2.07 -11.53
CA ALA A 116 -7.58 -2.35 -12.87
C ALA A 116 -6.79 -1.56 -13.93
N LYS A 117 -6.50 -0.28 -13.69
CA LYS A 117 -5.70 0.55 -14.60
C LYS A 117 -4.26 0.06 -14.70
N LEU A 118 -3.66 -0.39 -13.60
CA LEU A 118 -2.34 -1.00 -13.60
C LEU A 118 -2.30 -2.30 -14.41
N ALA A 119 -3.35 -3.13 -14.35
CA ALA A 119 -3.43 -4.36 -15.13
C ALA A 119 -3.58 -4.14 -16.65
N ILE A 120 -3.95 -2.93 -17.07
CA ILE A 120 -4.18 -2.57 -18.48
C ILE A 120 -3.04 -1.66 -19.00
N ILE A 121 -2.13 -1.21 -18.14
CA ILE A 121 -1.03 -0.33 -18.57
C ILE A 121 -0.06 -1.12 -19.46
N ASP A 122 0.34 -0.52 -20.58
CA ASP A 122 1.44 -1.03 -21.39
C ASP A 122 2.75 -0.56 -20.78
N LEU A 123 3.61 -1.52 -20.39
CA LEU A 123 4.89 -1.33 -19.69
C LEU A 123 6.02 -0.86 -20.62
#